data_AF-A0A3N5N430-F1
#
_entry.id   AF-A0A3N5N430-F1
#
_cell.length_a   1.000
_cell.length_b   1.000
_cell.length_c   1.000
_cell.angle_alpha   90.00
_cell.angle_beta   90.00
_cell.angle_gamma   90.00
#
_symmetry.space_group_name_H-M   'P 1'
#
loop_
_entity.id
_entity.type
_entity.pdbx_description
1 polymer ?
#
loop_
_entity_poly.entity_id
_entity_poly.type
_entity_poly.pdbx_seq_one_letter_code
_entity_poly.pdbx_strand_id
1 'polypeptide(L)'
;MDLDAAREFQPHGENVRARAAAARSEFSDARWRSLQFFNAYRIAVAILMLLSVSLFGADSFIGWRHRTMFVYGSLLYLAFAVVCCFPARIRRPALDWQLTLQVAADVVFIVVLMHASGGVVSGMGLLLLAVLAGAGMISRGRLTLFHAALASIGVLLQHTYQVLGDEASVTQYVHAGFLSIGYFATAWVAHVLARYTTESERLAAQREVDLANMAEVNQLVIQDMDAGVLVVDADGRIRSRNAKAEALLGPIDDQAVEASLRERAPVLAGRISRWRESFPGAIDPLTTLIAGKPVSVRFVPVGRHGNVGAV
;
A
#
# COMPACT_ATOMS: atom_id res chain seq x y z
N MET A 1 22.03 44.97 8.96
CA MET A 1 21.40 44.49 7.72
C MET A 1 21.83 43.04 7.60
N ASP A 2 21.09 42.17 8.29
CA ASP A 2 21.48 40.80 8.59
C ASP A 2 20.70 39.86 7.67
N LEU A 3 21.36 39.38 6.62
CA LEU A 3 20.76 38.52 5.59
C LEU A 3 20.89 37.01 5.93
N ASP A 4 21.49 36.66 7.08
CA ASP A 4 21.76 35.27 7.43
C ASP A 4 20.68 34.61 8.31
N ALA A 5 19.74 35.37 8.87
CA ALA A 5 18.64 34.83 9.70
C ALA A 5 17.50 34.16 8.90
N ALA A 6 17.53 34.19 7.57
CA ALA A 6 16.47 33.66 6.71
C ALA A 6 16.70 32.22 6.22
N ARG A 7 17.86 31.59 6.51
CA ARG A 7 18.21 30.26 6.02
C ARG A 7 17.89 29.10 6.97
N GLU A 8 17.53 29.37 8.22
CA GLU A 8 17.41 28.33 9.25
C GLU A 8 16.00 27.70 9.37
N PHE A 9 15.00 28.25 8.66
CA PHE A 9 13.61 27.77 8.72
C PHE A 9 13.19 26.82 7.59
N GLN A 10 14.15 26.29 6.81
CA GLN A 10 13.88 25.46 5.62
C GLN A 10 14.02 23.91 5.72
N PRO A 11 14.33 23.25 6.86
CA PRO A 11 14.59 21.80 6.86
C PRO A 11 13.32 20.92 6.80
N HIS A 12 12.15 21.45 7.17
CA HIS A 12 10.92 20.65 7.23
C HIS A 12 10.30 20.38 5.84
N GLY A 13 10.38 21.33 4.92
CA GLY A 13 9.79 21.19 3.57
C GLY A 13 10.55 20.21 2.67
N GLU A 14 11.86 20.07 2.85
CA GLU A 14 12.71 19.19 2.04
C GLU A 14 12.48 17.71 2.38
N ASN A 15 12.35 17.40 3.67
CA ASN A 15 12.02 16.05 4.16
C ASN A 15 10.62 15.58 3.72
N VAL A 16 9.64 16.48 3.69
CA VAL A 16 8.28 16.17 3.19
C VAL A 16 8.30 15.88 1.68
N ARG A 17 9.07 16.67 0.90
CA ARG A 17 9.21 16.45 -0.56
C ARG A 17 9.94 15.14 -0.89
N ALA A 18 11.00 14.81 -0.15
CA ALA A 18 11.75 13.57 -0.31
C ALA A 18 10.89 12.34 0.01
N ARG A 19 10.15 12.37 1.13
CA ARG A 19 9.19 11.31 1.48
C ARG A 19 8.08 11.15 0.45
N ALA A 20 7.49 12.25 -0.02
CA ALA A 20 6.48 12.22 -1.08
C ALA A 20 7.03 11.68 -2.41
N ALA A 21 8.31 11.91 -2.72
CA ALA A 21 8.97 11.34 -3.88
C ALA A 21 9.20 9.83 -3.74
N ALA A 22 9.68 9.38 -2.58
CA ALA A 22 9.89 7.96 -2.28
C ALA A 22 8.58 7.14 -2.34
N ALA A 23 7.50 7.66 -1.75
CA ALA A 23 6.19 7.02 -1.82
C ALA A 23 5.71 6.91 -3.29
N ARG A 24 5.86 7.98 -4.10
CA ARG A 24 5.51 7.95 -5.53
C ARG A 24 6.31 6.91 -6.32
N SER A 25 7.60 6.71 -6.02
CA SER A 25 8.41 5.68 -6.68
C SER A 25 7.95 4.27 -6.31
N GLU A 26 7.70 4.00 -5.03
CA GLU A 26 7.21 2.69 -4.58
C GLU A 26 5.85 2.35 -5.19
N PHE A 27 4.94 3.33 -5.26
CA PHE A 27 3.65 3.16 -5.93
C PHE A 27 3.79 2.90 -7.44
N SER A 28 4.71 3.58 -8.11
CA SER A 28 5.00 3.34 -9.52
C SER A 28 5.53 1.91 -9.72
N ASP A 29 6.47 1.48 -8.89
CA ASP A 29 7.08 0.15 -8.95
C ASP A 29 6.06 -0.96 -8.77
N ALA A 30 5.13 -0.81 -7.82
CA ALA A 30 4.04 -1.75 -7.61
C ALA A 30 3.18 -1.91 -8.88
N ARG A 31 2.83 -0.81 -9.56
CA ARG A 31 2.02 -0.84 -10.79
C ARG A 31 2.75 -1.53 -11.95
N TRP A 32 4.05 -1.26 -12.11
CA TRP A 32 4.88 -1.95 -13.11
C TRP A 32 4.98 -3.45 -12.84
N ARG A 33 5.12 -3.84 -11.56
CA ARG A 33 5.12 -5.25 -11.16
C ARG A 33 3.78 -5.93 -11.45
N SER A 34 2.65 -5.27 -11.18
CA SER A 34 1.33 -5.78 -11.56
C SER A 34 1.19 -5.96 -13.08
N LEU A 35 1.74 -5.05 -13.89
CA LEU A 35 1.76 -5.18 -15.35
C LEU A 35 2.58 -6.40 -15.82
N GLN A 36 3.69 -6.71 -15.14
CA GLN A 36 4.49 -7.90 -15.42
C GLN A 36 3.72 -9.19 -15.11
N PHE A 37 3.04 -9.27 -13.95
CA PHE A 37 2.18 -10.40 -13.63
C PHE A 37 1.04 -10.56 -14.63
N PHE A 38 0.48 -9.45 -15.10
CA PHE A 38 -0.56 -9.46 -16.12
C PHE A 38 -0.06 -10.03 -17.47
N ASN A 39 1.15 -9.64 -17.91
CA ASN A 39 1.76 -10.24 -19.10
C ASN A 39 2.07 -11.73 -18.90
N ALA A 40 2.55 -12.14 -17.72
CA ALA A 40 2.80 -13.55 -17.41
C ALA A 40 1.50 -14.38 -17.47
N TYR A 41 0.39 -13.84 -16.95
CA TYR A 41 -0.94 -14.44 -17.08
C TYR A 41 -1.33 -14.61 -18.55
N ARG A 42 -1.14 -13.59 -19.39
CA ARG A 42 -1.46 -13.67 -20.84
C ARG A 42 -0.65 -14.76 -21.55
N ILE A 43 0.64 -14.89 -21.22
CA ILE A 43 1.51 -15.95 -21.75
C ILE A 43 0.97 -17.32 -21.34
N ALA A 44 0.61 -17.51 -20.06
CA ALA A 44 0.05 -18.75 -19.58
C ALA A 44 -1.27 -19.12 -20.29
N VAL A 45 -2.17 -18.13 -20.49
CA VAL A 45 -3.42 -18.31 -21.24
C VAL A 45 -3.15 -18.70 -22.69
N ALA A 46 -2.22 -18.02 -23.36
CA ALA A 46 -1.88 -18.32 -24.76
C ALA A 46 -1.27 -19.73 -24.92
N ILE A 47 -0.41 -20.14 -23.98
CA ILE A 47 0.13 -21.51 -23.93
C ILE A 47 -0.99 -22.51 -23.70
N LEU A 48 -1.91 -22.24 -22.78
CA LEU A 48 -3.04 -23.13 -22.49
C LEU A 48 -3.95 -23.30 -23.72
N MET A 49 -4.19 -22.24 -24.49
CA MET A 49 -4.93 -22.31 -25.75
C MET A 49 -4.24 -23.21 -26.77
N LEU A 50 -2.93 -23.04 -26.98
CA LEU A 50 -2.14 -23.87 -27.89
C LEU A 50 -2.12 -25.34 -27.44
N LEU A 51 -1.94 -25.56 -26.13
CA LEU A 51 -1.93 -26.89 -25.54
C LEU A 51 -3.30 -27.56 -25.70
N SER A 52 -4.41 -26.84 -25.51
CA SER A 52 -5.77 -27.36 -25.71
C SER A 52 -5.94 -27.92 -27.13
N VAL A 53 -5.52 -27.18 -28.16
CA VAL A 53 -5.63 -27.65 -29.54
C VAL A 53 -4.68 -28.82 -29.83
N SER A 54 -3.50 -28.83 -29.20
CA SER A 54 -2.52 -29.90 -29.36
C SER A 54 -2.94 -31.21 -28.69
N LEU A 55 -3.59 -31.15 -27.52
CA LEU A 55 -4.00 -32.32 -26.74
C LEU A 55 -5.34 -32.88 -27.20
N PHE A 56 -6.33 -32.02 -27.46
CA PHE A 56 -7.70 -32.44 -27.73
C PHE A 56 -8.04 -32.55 -29.22
N GLY A 57 -7.14 -32.12 -30.12
CA GLY A 57 -7.34 -32.44 -31.53
C GLY A 57 -8.66 -31.88 -32.09
N ALA A 58 -9.39 -32.74 -32.79
CA ALA A 58 -10.71 -32.42 -33.35
C ALA A 58 -11.81 -32.27 -32.28
N ASP A 59 -11.61 -32.81 -31.08
CA ASP A 59 -12.57 -32.76 -29.98
C ASP A 59 -12.44 -31.48 -29.12
N SER A 60 -11.57 -30.55 -29.52
CA SER A 60 -11.41 -29.29 -28.81
C SER A 60 -12.68 -28.44 -28.95
N PHE A 61 -13.25 -28.04 -27.81
CA PHE A 61 -14.40 -27.12 -27.75
C PHE A 61 -14.07 -25.72 -28.32
N ILE A 62 -12.79 -25.38 -28.42
CA ILE A 62 -12.28 -24.08 -28.85
C ILE A 62 -11.53 -24.26 -30.18
N GLY A 63 -11.65 -23.29 -31.10
CA GLY A 63 -10.98 -23.37 -32.40
C GLY A 63 -11.52 -24.45 -33.35
N TRP A 64 -12.68 -25.05 -33.05
CA TRP A 64 -13.28 -26.13 -33.85
C TRP A 64 -13.71 -25.67 -35.25
N ARG A 65 -14.12 -24.40 -35.42
CA ARG A 65 -14.58 -23.87 -36.70
C ARG A 65 -13.43 -23.65 -37.67
N HIS A 66 -12.39 -22.91 -37.26
CA HIS A 66 -11.24 -22.59 -38.09
C HIS A 66 -9.92 -22.84 -37.34
N ARG A 67 -9.53 -24.12 -37.24
CA ARG A 67 -8.34 -24.57 -36.49
C ARG A 67 -7.05 -23.83 -36.88
N THR A 68 -6.80 -23.65 -38.16
CA THR A 68 -5.60 -22.97 -38.66
C THR A 68 -5.55 -21.51 -38.21
N MET A 69 -6.68 -20.80 -38.30
CA MET A 69 -6.81 -19.41 -37.84
C MET A 69 -6.63 -19.32 -36.32
N PHE A 70 -7.17 -20.29 -35.56
CA PHE A 70 -7.01 -20.34 -34.12
C PHE A 70 -5.54 -20.54 -33.73
N VAL A 71 -4.83 -21.51 -34.33
CA VAL A 71 -3.41 -21.77 -34.01
C VAL A 71 -2.54 -20.57 -34.34
N TYR A 72 -2.66 -19.98 -35.53
CA TYR A 72 -1.89 -18.79 -35.89
C TYR A 72 -2.28 -17.58 -35.02
N GLY A 73 -3.56 -17.41 -34.70
CA GLY A 73 -4.03 -16.36 -33.80
C GLY A 73 -3.46 -16.51 -32.39
N SER A 74 -3.42 -17.73 -31.84
CA SER A 74 -2.86 -18.00 -30.51
C SER A 74 -1.34 -17.84 -30.51
N LEU A 75 -0.66 -18.22 -31.59
CA LEU A 75 0.79 -18.02 -31.74
C LEU A 75 1.13 -16.52 -31.84
N LEU A 76 0.38 -15.75 -32.62
CA LEU A 76 0.53 -14.29 -32.71
C LEU A 76 0.23 -13.63 -31.36
N TYR A 77 -0.81 -14.09 -30.65
CA TYR A 77 -1.14 -13.58 -29.32
C TYR A 77 -0.04 -13.89 -28.30
N LEU A 78 0.56 -15.09 -28.34
CA LEU A 78 1.71 -15.46 -27.52
C LEU A 78 2.92 -14.57 -27.84
N ALA A 79 3.25 -14.40 -29.13
CA ALA A 79 4.33 -13.53 -29.56
C ALA A 79 4.10 -12.09 -29.07
N PHE A 80 2.88 -11.57 -29.22
CA PHE A 80 2.48 -10.26 -28.73
C PHE A 80 2.67 -10.13 -27.20
N ALA A 81 2.23 -11.12 -26.42
CA ALA A 81 2.37 -11.13 -24.97
C ALA A 81 3.85 -11.13 -24.54
N VAL A 82 4.71 -11.90 -25.23
CA VAL A 82 6.16 -11.90 -25.00
C VAL A 82 6.79 -10.56 -25.37
N VAL A 83 6.43 -9.99 -26.53
CA VAL A 83 6.91 -8.67 -26.96
C VAL A 83 6.51 -7.58 -25.95
N CYS A 84 5.33 -7.68 -25.36
CA CYS A 84 4.84 -6.76 -24.33
C CYS A 84 5.63 -6.80 -23.01
N CYS A 85 6.40 -7.86 -22.75
CA CYS A 85 7.29 -7.92 -21.58
C CYS A 85 8.48 -6.95 -21.69
N PHE A 86 8.96 -6.65 -22.90
CA PHE A 86 10.10 -5.74 -23.11
C PHE A 86 9.81 -4.29 -22.68
N PRO A 87 8.75 -3.62 -23.16
CA PRO A 87 8.43 -2.25 -22.71
C PRO A 87 8.08 -2.20 -21.22
N ALA A 88 7.50 -3.27 -20.66
CA ALA A 88 7.26 -3.38 -19.22
C ALA A 88 8.56 -3.42 -18.38
N ARG A 89 9.69 -3.86 -18.95
CA ARG A 89 11.01 -3.79 -18.31
C ARG A 89 11.68 -2.43 -18.49
N ILE A 90 11.52 -1.82 -19.67
CA ILE A 90 12.12 -0.51 -20.00
C ILE A 90 11.37 0.65 -19.30
N ARG A 91 10.17 0.39 -18.78
CA ARG A 91 9.29 1.38 -18.11
C ARG A 91 8.96 2.59 -19.00
N ARG A 92 8.93 2.35 -20.31
CA ARG A 92 8.54 3.33 -21.33
C ARG A 92 7.72 2.62 -22.40
N PRO A 93 6.66 3.25 -22.96
CA PRO A 93 6.10 4.59 -22.67
C PRO A 93 5.34 4.65 -21.33
N ALA A 94 4.56 5.71 -21.08
CA ALA A 94 3.75 5.82 -19.86
C ALA A 94 2.85 4.59 -19.66
N LEU A 95 2.74 4.13 -18.42
CA LEU A 95 2.05 2.89 -18.07
C LEU A 95 0.59 2.87 -18.54
N ASP A 96 -0.14 3.97 -18.37
CA ASP A 96 -1.56 4.06 -18.77
C ASP A 96 -1.70 3.87 -20.30
N TRP A 97 -0.80 4.45 -21.09
CA TRP A 97 -0.79 4.29 -22.55
C TRP A 97 -0.44 2.86 -22.96
N GLN A 98 0.61 2.28 -22.36
CA GLN A 98 1.01 0.91 -22.64
C GLN A 98 -0.11 -0.07 -22.29
N LEU A 99 -0.78 0.12 -21.15
CA LEU A 99 -1.90 -0.70 -20.72
C LEU A 99 -3.08 -0.61 -21.68
N THR A 100 -3.47 0.61 -22.09
CA THR A 100 -4.59 0.78 -23.04
C THR A 100 -4.30 0.12 -24.38
N LEU A 101 -3.08 0.29 -24.92
CA LEU A 101 -2.69 -0.38 -26.16
C LEU A 101 -2.73 -1.90 -26.02
N GLN A 102 -2.25 -2.42 -24.88
CA GLN A 102 -2.25 -3.84 -24.57
C GLN A 102 -3.67 -4.41 -24.42
N VAL A 103 -4.59 -3.67 -23.80
CA VAL A 103 -5.98 -4.10 -23.64
C VAL A 103 -6.72 -4.03 -24.98
N ALA A 104 -6.48 -3.00 -25.78
CA ALA A 104 -7.05 -2.90 -27.13
C ALA A 104 -6.59 -4.06 -28.02
N ALA A 105 -5.30 -4.40 -27.97
CA ALA A 105 -4.77 -5.55 -28.69
C ALA A 105 -5.39 -6.87 -28.18
N ASP A 106 -5.53 -7.06 -26.87
CA ASP A 106 -6.20 -8.24 -26.31
C ASP A 106 -7.64 -8.37 -26.80
N VAL A 107 -8.40 -7.27 -26.85
CA VAL A 107 -9.76 -7.25 -27.40
C VAL A 107 -9.74 -7.76 -28.84
N VAL A 108 -8.84 -7.24 -29.69
CA VAL A 108 -8.73 -7.68 -31.09
C VAL A 108 -8.35 -9.16 -31.18
N PHE A 109 -7.31 -9.61 -30.47
CA PHE A 109 -6.87 -11.00 -30.52
C PHE A 109 -7.96 -11.97 -30.02
N ILE A 110 -8.59 -11.66 -28.88
CA ILE A 110 -9.62 -12.53 -28.30
C ILE A 110 -10.86 -12.54 -29.18
N VAL A 111 -11.24 -11.42 -29.80
CA VAL A 111 -12.36 -11.35 -30.75
C VAL A 111 -12.08 -12.20 -32.00
N VAL A 112 -10.86 -12.12 -32.56
CA VAL A 112 -10.42 -12.96 -33.69
C VAL A 112 -10.42 -14.44 -33.32
N LEU A 113 -9.89 -14.80 -32.15
CA LEU A 113 -9.89 -16.18 -31.67
C LEU A 113 -11.31 -16.69 -31.36
N MET A 114 -12.18 -15.82 -30.87
CA MET A 114 -13.59 -16.10 -30.66
C MET A 114 -14.29 -16.40 -31.99
N HIS A 115 -14.01 -15.63 -33.05
CA HIS A 115 -14.50 -15.93 -34.39
C HIS A 115 -14.05 -17.31 -34.86
N ALA A 116 -12.75 -17.61 -34.75
CA ALA A 116 -12.17 -18.90 -35.12
C ALA A 116 -12.73 -20.09 -34.31
N SER A 117 -13.32 -19.81 -33.15
CA SER A 117 -13.92 -20.79 -32.24
C SER A 117 -15.44 -20.96 -32.40
N GLY A 118 -16.06 -20.33 -33.42
CA GLY A 118 -17.50 -20.43 -33.65
C GLY A 118 -18.33 -19.31 -33.00
N GLY A 119 -17.71 -18.18 -32.62
CA GLY A 119 -18.39 -16.99 -32.14
C GLY A 119 -18.59 -16.95 -30.62
N VAL A 120 -19.57 -16.16 -30.18
CA VAL A 120 -19.78 -15.84 -28.74
C VAL A 120 -20.09 -17.07 -27.87
N VAL A 121 -20.66 -18.12 -28.45
CA VAL A 121 -21.02 -19.37 -27.75
C VAL A 121 -19.79 -20.18 -27.34
N SER A 122 -18.64 -19.94 -27.97
CA SER A 122 -17.37 -20.62 -27.62
C SER A 122 -16.86 -20.30 -26.21
N GLY A 123 -17.40 -19.27 -25.55
CA GLY A 123 -16.94 -18.81 -24.24
C GLY A 123 -15.62 -18.02 -24.27
N MET A 124 -14.96 -17.88 -25.44
CA MET A 124 -13.71 -17.12 -25.58
C MET A 124 -13.83 -15.67 -25.12
N GLY A 125 -15.00 -15.06 -25.33
CA GLY A 125 -15.27 -13.71 -24.86
C GLY A 125 -15.23 -13.56 -23.33
N LEU A 126 -15.39 -14.64 -22.54
CA LEU A 126 -15.25 -14.57 -21.08
C LEU A 126 -13.83 -14.23 -20.64
N LEU A 127 -12.82 -14.55 -21.45
CA LEU A 127 -11.43 -14.21 -21.15
C LEU A 127 -11.21 -12.69 -21.08
N LEU A 128 -12.01 -11.92 -21.81
CA LEU A 128 -11.97 -10.46 -21.73
C LEU A 128 -12.36 -9.95 -20.35
N LEU A 129 -13.20 -10.67 -19.58
CA LEU A 129 -13.51 -10.30 -18.19
C LEU A 129 -12.24 -10.29 -17.33
N ALA A 130 -11.38 -11.30 -17.47
CA ALA A 130 -10.12 -11.37 -16.75
C ALA A 130 -9.15 -10.26 -17.19
N VAL A 131 -9.08 -9.97 -18.50
CA VAL A 131 -8.31 -8.86 -19.05
C VAL A 131 -8.78 -7.52 -18.48
N LEU A 132 -10.09 -7.28 -18.47
CA LEU A 132 -10.72 -6.06 -17.94
C LEU A 132 -10.52 -5.90 -16.44
N ALA A 133 -10.66 -6.97 -15.67
CA ALA A 133 -10.42 -6.97 -14.23
C ALA A 133 -8.97 -6.60 -13.93
N GLY A 134 -8.01 -7.26 -14.59
CA GLY A 134 -6.58 -6.98 -14.46
C GLY A 134 -6.24 -5.53 -14.83
N ALA A 135 -6.72 -5.08 -15.98
CA ALA A 135 -6.50 -3.70 -16.44
C ALA A 135 -7.12 -2.66 -15.49
N GLY A 136 -8.30 -2.94 -14.94
CA GLY A 136 -8.97 -2.04 -14.01
C GLY A 136 -8.21 -1.84 -12.70
N MET A 137 -7.65 -2.93 -12.16
CA MET A 137 -6.80 -2.89 -10.97
C MET A 137 -5.50 -2.12 -11.24
N ILE A 138 -4.84 -2.35 -12.38
CA ILE A 138 -3.57 -1.69 -12.74
C ILE A 138 -3.75 -0.18 -13.05
N SER A 139 -4.87 0.18 -13.68
CA SER A 139 -5.20 1.56 -14.08
C SER A 139 -5.74 2.42 -12.91
N ARG A 140 -5.87 1.86 -11.70
CA ARG A 140 -6.58 2.48 -10.57
C ARG A 140 -7.97 3.01 -10.95
N GLY A 141 -8.71 2.26 -11.78
CA GLY A 141 -10.07 2.61 -12.18
C GLY A 141 -10.23 3.66 -13.30
N ARG A 142 -9.21 4.44 -13.68
CA ARG A 142 -9.38 5.60 -14.57
C ARG A 142 -9.93 5.27 -15.97
N LEU A 143 -9.47 4.17 -16.57
CA LEU A 143 -9.79 3.79 -17.96
C LEU A 143 -10.63 2.51 -18.04
N THR A 144 -11.10 1.97 -16.92
CA THR A 144 -11.73 0.64 -16.89
C THR A 144 -13.02 0.57 -17.68
N LEU A 145 -13.88 1.59 -17.58
CA LEU A 145 -15.13 1.67 -18.34
C LEU A 145 -14.89 1.86 -19.84
N PHE A 146 -13.84 2.60 -20.21
CA PHE A 146 -13.42 2.74 -21.61
C PHE A 146 -13.02 1.38 -22.20
N HIS A 147 -12.23 0.59 -21.47
CA HIS A 147 -11.87 -0.76 -21.89
C HIS A 147 -13.10 -1.68 -22.04
N ALA A 148 -14.08 -1.59 -21.12
CA ALA A 148 -15.33 -2.36 -21.22
C ALA A 148 -16.14 -2.00 -22.46
N ALA A 149 -16.24 -0.71 -22.78
CA ALA A 149 -16.89 -0.25 -24.00
C ALA A 149 -16.16 -0.80 -25.24
N LEU A 150 -14.83 -0.73 -25.28
CA LEU A 150 -14.03 -1.28 -26.38
C LEU A 150 -14.25 -2.79 -26.57
N ALA A 151 -14.26 -3.55 -25.47
CA ALA A 151 -14.50 -4.99 -25.49
C ALA A 151 -15.92 -5.32 -25.98
N SER A 152 -16.93 -4.57 -25.50
CA SER A 152 -18.33 -4.72 -25.90
C SER A 152 -18.52 -4.42 -27.39
N ILE A 153 -17.93 -3.33 -27.88
CA ILE A 153 -17.95 -2.97 -29.30
C ILE A 153 -17.29 -4.07 -30.13
N GLY A 154 -16.13 -4.58 -29.71
CA GLY A 154 -15.43 -5.66 -30.41
C GLY A 154 -16.28 -6.93 -30.53
N VAL A 155 -16.90 -7.37 -29.43
CA VAL A 155 -17.76 -8.56 -29.42
C VAL A 155 -19.04 -8.36 -30.24
N LEU A 156 -19.68 -7.19 -30.12
CA LEU A 156 -20.89 -6.88 -30.89
C LEU A 156 -20.59 -6.79 -32.40
N LEU A 157 -19.53 -6.09 -32.80
CA LEU A 157 -19.11 -6.01 -34.20
C LEU A 157 -18.81 -7.38 -34.78
N GLN A 158 -18.12 -8.23 -34.01
CA GLN A 158 -17.81 -9.58 -34.42
C GLN A 158 -19.06 -10.43 -34.61
N HIS A 159 -20.04 -10.32 -33.70
CA HIS A 159 -21.29 -11.05 -33.84
C HIS A 159 -22.12 -10.52 -35.02
N THR A 160 -22.18 -9.20 -35.19
CA THR A 160 -22.80 -8.55 -36.35
C THR A 160 -22.20 -9.03 -37.66
N TYR A 161 -20.86 -9.13 -37.75
CA TYR A 161 -20.18 -9.67 -38.92
C TYR A 161 -20.61 -11.11 -39.24
N GLN A 162 -20.73 -11.98 -38.23
CA GLN A 162 -21.18 -13.36 -38.43
C GLN A 162 -22.65 -13.46 -38.86
N VAL A 163 -23.52 -12.58 -38.33
CA VAL A 163 -24.93 -12.53 -38.72
C VAL A 163 -25.08 -12.04 -40.18
N LEU A 164 -24.29 -11.06 -40.61
CA LEU A 164 -24.29 -10.59 -42.00
C LEU A 164 -23.77 -11.65 -42.97
N GLY A 165 -22.89 -12.55 -42.51
CA GLY A 165 -22.38 -13.68 -43.28
C GLY A 165 -23.26 -14.93 -43.26
N ASP A 166 -24.46 -14.87 -42.66
CA ASP A 166 -25.35 -16.02 -42.41
C ASP A 166 -24.69 -17.17 -41.61
N GLU A 167 -23.64 -16.88 -40.85
CA GLU A 167 -22.89 -17.86 -40.07
C GLU A 167 -23.39 -18.00 -38.62
N ALA A 168 -24.23 -17.07 -38.17
CA ALA A 168 -24.75 -17.00 -36.81
C ALA A 168 -26.20 -16.51 -36.77
N SER A 169 -26.94 -16.95 -35.74
CA SER A 169 -28.34 -16.56 -35.54
C SER A 169 -28.46 -15.21 -34.83
N VAL A 170 -29.43 -14.40 -35.24
CA VAL A 170 -29.81 -13.15 -34.56
C VAL A 170 -30.19 -13.38 -33.09
N THR A 171 -30.65 -14.59 -32.72
CA THR A 171 -30.99 -14.92 -31.33
C THR A 171 -29.77 -14.92 -30.40
N GLN A 172 -28.55 -15.01 -30.94
CA GLN A 172 -27.32 -15.01 -30.15
C GLN A 172 -26.85 -13.60 -29.75
N TYR A 173 -27.48 -12.52 -30.26
CA TYR A 173 -27.23 -11.15 -29.78
C TYR A 173 -27.47 -11.01 -28.27
N VAL A 174 -28.41 -11.77 -27.72
CA VAL A 174 -28.68 -11.80 -26.29
C VAL A 174 -27.44 -12.27 -25.50
N HIS A 175 -26.70 -13.25 -26.01
CA HIS A 175 -25.46 -13.72 -25.37
C HIS A 175 -24.36 -12.65 -25.42
N ALA A 176 -24.18 -11.99 -26.56
CA ALA A 176 -23.25 -10.87 -26.70
C ALA A 176 -23.63 -9.68 -25.80
N GLY A 177 -24.93 -9.41 -25.66
CA GLY A 177 -25.47 -8.39 -24.75
C GLY A 177 -25.19 -8.70 -23.29
N PHE A 178 -25.48 -9.92 -22.82
CA PHE A 178 -25.17 -10.33 -21.45
C PHE A 178 -23.67 -10.30 -21.15
N LEU A 179 -22.86 -10.73 -22.12
CA LEU A 179 -21.41 -10.68 -21.99
C LEU A 179 -20.90 -9.22 -21.89
N SER A 180 -21.49 -8.31 -22.66
CA SER A 180 -21.19 -6.87 -22.59
C SER A 180 -21.58 -6.27 -21.23
N ILE A 181 -22.75 -6.65 -20.69
CA ILE A 181 -23.15 -6.28 -19.32
C ILE A 181 -22.11 -6.80 -18.32
N GLY A 182 -21.64 -8.04 -18.51
CA GLY A 182 -20.54 -8.62 -17.72
C GLY A 182 -19.27 -7.77 -17.78
N TYR A 183 -18.85 -7.32 -18.96
CA TYR A 183 -17.68 -6.44 -19.12
C TYR A 183 -17.82 -5.14 -18.33
N PHE A 184 -18.96 -4.48 -18.42
CA PHE A 184 -19.23 -3.27 -17.66
C PHE A 184 -19.30 -3.53 -16.15
N ALA A 185 -19.93 -4.63 -15.72
CA ALA A 185 -20.01 -5.00 -14.32
C ALA A 185 -18.62 -5.28 -13.73
N THR A 186 -17.80 -6.07 -14.43
CA THR A 186 -16.42 -6.33 -14.03
C THR A 186 -15.58 -5.05 -13.99
N ALA A 187 -15.72 -4.20 -15.01
CA ALA A 187 -15.04 -2.91 -15.04
C ALA A 187 -15.46 -1.98 -13.91
N TRP A 188 -16.75 -1.96 -13.58
CA TRP A 188 -17.30 -1.20 -12.47
C TRP A 188 -16.77 -1.69 -11.13
N VAL A 189 -16.79 -3.00 -10.88
CA VAL A 189 -16.25 -3.60 -9.65
C VAL A 189 -14.76 -3.29 -9.52
N ALA A 190 -13.98 -3.47 -10.58
CA ALA A 190 -12.56 -3.14 -10.57
C ALA A 190 -12.31 -1.64 -10.34
N HIS A 191 -13.15 -0.76 -10.89
CA HIS A 191 -13.10 0.68 -10.65
C HIS A 191 -13.38 1.03 -9.18
N VAL A 192 -14.44 0.48 -8.60
CA VAL A 192 -14.81 0.68 -7.19
C VAL A 192 -13.72 0.17 -6.27
N LEU A 193 -13.20 -1.03 -6.52
CA LEU A 193 -12.14 -1.63 -5.71
C LEU A 193 -10.86 -0.79 -5.75
N ALA A 194 -10.44 -0.36 -6.95
CA ALA A 194 -9.28 0.50 -7.11
C ALA A 194 -9.43 1.85 -6.40
N ARG A 195 -10.63 2.43 -6.44
CA ARG A 195 -10.94 3.68 -5.73
C ARG A 195 -10.86 3.48 -4.22
N TYR A 196 -11.49 2.42 -3.71
CA TYR A 196 -11.45 2.07 -2.29
C TYR A 196 -10.01 1.84 -1.79
N THR A 197 -9.18 1.11 -2.52
CA THR A 197 -7.76 0.91 -2.17
C THR A 197 -7.02 2.24 -2.10
N THR A 198 -7.24 3.13 -3.06
CA THR A 198 -6.58 4.44 -3.09
C THR A 198 -7.04 5.35 -1.95
N GLU A 199 -8.33 5.30 -1.57
CA GLU A 199 -8.88 6.04 -0.43
C GLU A 199 -8.34 5.49 0.90
N SER A 200 -8.25 4.17 1.04
CA SER A 200 -7.65 3.51 2.21
C SER A 200 -6.16 3.85 2.38
N GLU A 201 -5.39 3.84 1.29
CA GLU A 201 -3.98 4.28 1.29
C GLU A 201 -3.84 5.74 1.78
N ARG A 202 -4.75 6.64 1.37
CA ARG A 202 -4.75 8.04 1.83
C ARG A 202 -5.07 8.17 3.32
N LEU A 203 -6.05 7.41 3.81
CA LEU A 203 -6.43 7.41 5.22
C LEU A 203 -5.33 6.81 6.11
N ALA A 204 -4.66 5.76 5.66
CA ALA A 204 -3.52 5.18 6.36
C ALA A 204 -2.35 6.18 6.46
N ALA A 205 -2.04 6.87 5.35
CA ALA A 205 -1.00 7.90 5.34
C ALA A 205 -1.31 9.08 6.26
N GLN A 206 -2.59 9.49 6.38
CA GLN A 206 -3.00 10.52 7.34
C GLN A 206 -2.82 10.07 8.79
N ARG A 207 -3.18 8.82 9.11
CA ARG A 207 -2.99 8.26 10.47
C ARG A 207 -1.52 8.14 10.86
N GLU A 208 -0.62 7.83 9.93
CA GLU A 208 0.83 7.85 10.18
C GLU A 208 1.33 9.25 10.51
N VAL A 209 0.82 10.29 9.83
CA VAL A 209 1.16 11.69 10.12
C VAL A 209 0.62 12.12 11.49
N ASP A 210 -0.61 11.75 11.82
CA ASP A 210 -1.21 12.08 13.12
C ASP A 210 -0.47 11.38 14.28
N LEU A 211 -0.03 10.13 14.09
CA LEU A 211 0.79 9.40 15.06
C LEU A 211 2.19 10.03 15.22
N ALA A 212 2.82 10.48 14.14
CA ALA A 212 4.10 11.17 14.20
C ALA A 212 3.98 12.51 14.93
N ASN A 213 2.94 13.30 14.64
CA ASN A 213 2.66 14.55 15.32
C ASN A 213 2.35 14.35 16.81
N MET A 214 1.61 13.30 17.17
CA MET A 214 1.35 12.98 18.58
C MET A 214 2.62 12.55 19.33
N ALA A 215 3.54 11.83 18.68
CA ALA A 215 4.83 11.49 19.27
C ALA A 215 5.68 12.75 19.53
N GLU A 216 5.71 13.69 18.57
CA GLU A 216 6.46 14.94 18.66
C GLU A 216 5.86 15.90 19.71
N VAL A 217 4.54 16.05 19.76
CA VAL A 217 3.86 16.84 20.80
C VAL A 217 4.06 16.24 22.18
N ASN A 218 3.96 14.92 22.34
CA ASN A 218 4.22 14.27 23.62
C ASN A 218 5.67 14.49 24.09
N GLN A 219 6.63 14.48 23.15
CA GLN A 219 8.03 14.76 23.45
C GLN A 219 8.27 16.23 23.83
N LEU A 220 7.59 17.17 23.19
CA LEU A 220 7.66 18.60 23.52
C LEU A 220 7.04 18.91 24.89
N VAL A 221 5.88 18.30 25.20
CA VAL A 221 5.21 18.46 26.51
C VAL A 221 6.10 17.95 27.65
N ILE A 222 6.82 16.84 27.48
CA ILE A 222 7.74 16.32 28.50
C ILE A 222 8.98 17.24 28.69
N GLN A 223 9.41 17.93 27.63
CA GLN A 223 10.55 18.84 27.68
C GLN A 223 10.21 20.20 28.31
N ASP A 224 8.99 20.71 28.10
CA ASP A 224 8.56 22.02 28.59
C ASP A 224 7.81 21.95 29.94
N MET A 225 7.75 20.76 30.55
CA MET A 225 7.29 20.61 31.92
C MET A 225 8.27 21.32 32.88
N ASP A 226 7.76 22.32 33.60
CA ASP A 226 8.48 22.99 34.70
C ASP A 226 8.85 22.06 35.87
N ALA A 227 8.35 20.82 35.84
CA ALA A 227 8.73 19.74 36.73
C ALA A 227 9.89 18.91 36.14
N GLY A 228 10.92 18.67 36.95
CA GLY A 228 11.96 17.69 36.62
C GLY A 228 11.39 16.28 36.71
N VAL A 229 11.38 15.54 35.61
CA VAL A 229 10.90 14.14 35.57
C VAL A 229 12.10 13.20 35.52
N LEU A 230 12.11 12.20 36.42
CA LEU A 230 13.14 11.18 36.53
C LEU A 230 12.48 9.80 36.60
N VAL A 231 12.69 8.97 35.58
CA VAL A 231 12.18 7.60 35.55
C VAL A 231 13.24 6.67 36.12
N VAL A 232 12.89 5.90 37.15
CA VAL A 232 13.78 4.91 37.77
C VAL A 232 13.23 3.49 37.64
N ASP A 233 14.11 2.52 37.38
CA ASP A 233 13.74 1.11 37.30
C ASP A 233 13.68 0.43 38.67
N ALA A 234 13.33 -0.86 38.66
CA ALA A 234 13.18 -1.66 39.87
C ALA A 234 14.50 -1.88 40.65
N ASP A 235 15.64 -1.58 40.05
CA ASP A 235 16.95 -1.66 40.71
C ASP A 235 17.46 -0.27 41.12
N GLY A 236 16.65 0.78 40.90
CA GLY A 236 16.98 2.17 41.24
C GLY A 236 17.79 2.89 40.17
N ARG A 237 17.88 2.35 38.95
CA ARG A 237 18.64 2.95 37.84
C ARG A 237 17.77 3.92 37.08
N ILE A 238 18.32 5.10 36.75
CA ILE A 238 17.62 6.13 35.98
C ILE A 238 17.53 5.66 34.53
N ARG A 239 16.30 5.48 34.02
CA ARG A 239 16.02 5.11 32.62
C ARG A 239 15.77 6.30 31.71
N SER A 240 15.25 7.39 32.24
CA SER A 240 14.98 8.61 31.48
C SER A 240 14.97 9.80 32.42
N ARG A 241 15.44 10.95 31.94
CA ARG A 241 15.46 12.23 32.67
C ARG A 241 15.15 13.36 31.69
N ASN A 242 14.37 14.36 32.09
CA ASN A 242 14.22 15.59 31.29
C ASN A 242 15.30 16.63 31.65
N ALA A 243 15.48 17.64 30.79
CA ALA A 243 16.48 18.69 30.98
C ALA A 243 16.29 19.48 32.30
N LYS A 244 15.05 19.61 32.78
CA LYS A 244 14.74 20.27 34.06
C LYS A 244 15.21 19.43 35.26
N ALA A 245 15.10 18.10 35.21
CA ALA A 245 15.62 17.21 36.23
C ALA A 245 17.14 17.30 36.33
N GLU A 246 17.83 17.38 35.20
CA GLU A 246 19.28 17.57 35.15
C GLU A 246 19.70 18.95 35.68
N ALA A 247 18.97 20.01 35.35
CA ALA A 247 19.21 21.35 35.89
C ALA A 247 18.99 21.44 37.42
N LEU A 248 18.11 20.61 37.99
CA LEU A 248 17.82 20.55 39.42
C LEU A 248 18.78 19.63 40.19
N LEU A 249 19.27 18.55 39.56
CA LEU A 249 20.16 17.56 40.16
C LEU A 249 21.65 17.84 39.89
N GLY A 250 21.97 18.71 38.92
CA GLY A 250 23.31 18.93 38.39
C GLY A 250 23.69 17.90 37.32
N PRO A 251 24.84 18.08 36.62
CA PRO A 251 25.30 17.14 35.60
C PRO A 251 25.57 15.76 36.22
N ILE A 252 24.81 14.76 35.78
CA ILE A 252 24.95 13.36 36.20
C ILE A 252 25.69 12.61 35.09
N ASP A 253 26.91 12.18 35.38
CA ASP A 253 27.78 11.45 34.45
C ASP A 253 27.21 10.06 34.15
N ASP A 254 27.08 9.71 32.87
CA ASP A 254 26.35 8.53 32.38
C ASP A 254 27.03 7.20 32.76
N GLN A 255 28.28 7.23 33.22
CA GLN A 255 29.04 6.03 33.58
C GLN A 255 29.01 5.67 35.08
N ALA A 256 28.42 6.50 35.94
CA ALA A 256 28.41 6.28 37.41
C ALA A 256 27.00 6.43 38.03
N VAL A 257 26.02 5.72 37.47
CA VAL A 257 24.59 5.90 37.78
C VAL A 257 24.16 5.29 39.12
N GLU A 258 24.81 4.23 39.62
CA GLU A 258 24.48 3.61 40.92
C GLU A 258 25.06 4.36 42.13
N ALA A 259 26.22 5.01 41.97
CA ALA A 259 26.86 5.76 43.06
C ALA A 259 26.25 7.17 43.23
N SER A 260 25.78 7.78 42.13
CA SER A 260 25.40 9.20 42.09
C SER A 260 24.17 9.55 42.95
N LEU A 261 23.11 8.73 42.99
CA LEU A 261 21.90 9.04 43.78
C LEU A 261 22.09 8.85 45.29
N ARG A 262 22.82 7.82 45.72
CA ARG A 262 23.12 7.59 47.16
C ARG A 262 24.14 8.57 47.71
N GLU A 263 25.13 8.99 46.91
CA GLU A 263 26.16 9.93 47.35
C GLU A 263 25.71 11.38 47.30
N ARG A 264 24.99 11.81 46.25
CA ARG A 264 24.62 13.23 46.05
C ARG A 264 23.22 13.58 46.58
N ALA A 265 22.31 12.60 46.67
CA ALA A 265 20.97 12.80 47.21
C ALA A 265 20.52 11.63 48.12
N PRO A 266 21.26 11.33 49.22
CA PRO A 266 20.94 10.23 50.13
C PRO A 266 19.50 10.30 50.68
N VAL A 267 18.96 11.52 50.77
CA VAL A 267 17.58 11.79 51.21
C VAL A 267 16.54 11.30 50.18
N LEU A 268 16.82 11.34 48.87
CA LEU A 268 15.93 10.79 47.84
C LEU A 268 16.00 9.26 47.81
N ALA A 269 17.21 8.69 47.87
CA ALA A 269 17.41 7.24 47.81
C ALA A 269 16.70 6.50 48.96
N GLY A 270 16.85 7.00 50.20
CA GLY A 270 16.17 6.44 51.38
C GLY A 270 14.67 6.72 51.46
N ARG A 271 14.12 7.57 50.58
CA ARG A 271 12.68 7.85 50.49
C ARG A 271 12.02 7.06 49.37
N ILE A 272 12.71 6.83 48.25
CA ILE A 272 12.28 5.87 47.21
C ILE A 272 12.14 4.47 47.79
N SER A 273 13.07 4.01 48.62
CA SER A 273 12.97 2.69 49.28
C SER A 273 11.72 2.58 50.17
N ARG A 274 11.46 3.60 51.00
CA ARG A 274 10.27 3.66 51.87
C ARG A 274 8.95 3.75 51.09
N TRP A 275 8.94 4.47 49.97
CA TRP A 275 7.76 4.53 49.09
C TRP A 275 7.51 3.19 48.39
N ARG A 276 8.55 2.47 47.96
CA ARG A 276 8.42 1.13 47.37
C ARG A 276 7.93 0.09 48.37
N GLU A 277 8.31 0.22 49.63
CA GLU A 277 7.78 -0.60 50.74
C GLU A 277 6.34 -0.23 51.11
N SER A 278 5.89 0.98 50.76
CA SER A 278 4.55 1.52 51.07
C SER A 278 3.71 1.71 49.79
N PHE A 279 3.27 0.63 49.15
CA PHE A 279 2.33 0.71 48.00
C PHE A 279 0.88 1.02 48.46
N PRO A 280 0.09 1.78 47.69
CA PRO A 280 0.07 3.23 47.56
C PRO A 280 -1.12 3.85 48.34
N GLY A 281 -0.89 4.81 49.24
CA GLY A 281 -2.01 5.41 49.97
C GLY A 281 -1.82 6.81 50.57
N ALA A 282 -0.59 7.30 50.76
CA ALA A 282 -0.38 8.61 51.38
C ALA A 282 0.56 9.45 50.53
N ILE A 283 -0.02 10.34 49.72
CA ILE A 283 0.70 11.37 48.98
C ILE A 283 0.67 12.62 49.85
N ASP A 284 1.80 12.96 50.47
CA ASP A 284 2.03 14.32 50.95
C ASP A 284 3.13 14.94 50.06
N PRO A 285 2.93 16.16 49.51
CA PRO A 285 3.97 16.88 48.79
C PRO A 285 5.08 17.22 49.77
N LEU A 286 6.18 16.46 49.71
CA LEU A 286 7.30 16.64 50.62
C LEU A 286 8.35 17.52 49.96
N THR A 287 8.43 18.77 50.43
CA THR A 287 9.49 19.71 50.09
C THR A 287 10.82 19.17 50.64
N THR A 288 11.74 18.80 49.77
CA THR A 288 13.09 18.34 50.12
C THR A 288 14.14 19.28 49.53
N LEU A 289 15.24 19.50 50.25
CA LEU A 289 16.33 20.34 49.78
C LEU A 289 17.29 19.48 48.95
N ILE A 290 17.31 19.68 47.64
CA ILE A 290 18.29 19.09 46.73
C ILE A 290 19.27 20.20 46.36
N ALA A 291 20.57 20.00 46.63
CA ALA A 291 21.62 20.98 46.37
C ALA A 291 21.30 22.40 46.92
N GLY A 292 20.63 22.48 48.08
CA GLY A 292 20.26 23.74 48.73
C GLY A 292 18.98 24.43 48.20
N LYS A 293 18.26 23.83 47.24
CA LYS A 293 16.98 24.35 46.73
C LYS A 293 15.79 23.50 47.20
N PRO A 294 14.70 24.10 47.71
CA PRO A 294 13.50 23.35 48.07
C PRO A 294 12.80 22.83 46.81
N VAL A 295 12.67 21.52 46.67
CA VAL A 295 12.03 20.82 45.56
C VAL A 295 10.90 19.95 46.12
N SER A 296 9.69 20.09 45.55
CA SER A 296 8.58 19.18 45.84
C SER A 296 8.67 17.97 44.91
N VAL A 297 8.69 16.77 45.48
CA VAL A 297 8.88 15.52 44.72
C VAL A 297 7.62 14.67 44.83
N ARG A 298 7.12 14.16 43.70
CA ARG A 298 5.92 13.30 43.65
C ARG A 298 6.21 12.00 42.91
N PHE A 299 6.07 10.89 43.62
CA PHE A 299 6.28 9.56 43.05
C PHE A 299 4.97 9.01 42.44
N VAL A 300 5.03 8.57 41.18
CA VAL A 300 3.89 7.99 40.45
C VAL A 300 4.32 6.67 39.82
N PRO A 301 3.57 5.57 40.00
CA PRO A 301 3.88 4.31 39.32
C PRO A 301 3.58 4.41 37.82
N VAL A 302 4.52 3.99 36.97
CA VAL A 302 4.40 3.98 35.50
C VAL A 302 4.52 2.56 34.98
N GLY A 303 3.38 1.90 34.76
CA GLY A 303 3.33 0.56 34.15
C GLY A 303 2.20 -0.30 34.71
N ARG A 304 1.70 -1.24 33.88
CA ARG A 304 0.67 -2.23 34.27
C ARG A 304 1.14 -3.28 35.28
N HIS A 305 2.44 -3.28 35.59
CA HIS A 305 3.02 -4.04 36.69
C HIS A 305 3.63 -3.02 37.64
N GLY A 306 3.06 -2.89 38.85
CA GLY A 306 3.39 -1.87 39.85
C GLY A 306 4.80 -1.99 40.41
N ASN A 307 5.83 -1.77 39.58
CA ASN A 307 7.22 -1.83 40.01
C ASN A 307 8.16 -0.89 39.25
N VAL A 308 7.62 0.11 38.57
CA VAL A 308 8.40 1.18 37.93
C VAL A 308 7.81 2.50 38.41
N GLY A 309 8.62 3.32 39.07
CA GLY A 309 8.22 4.64 39.54
C GLY A 309 8.76 5.71 38.60
N ALA A 310 7.91 6.61 38.13
CA ALA A 310 8.33 7.93 37.71
C ALA A 310 8.36 8.84 38.94
N VAL A 311 9.41 9.63 39.03
CA VAL A 311 9.58 10.73 39.99
C VAL A 311 9.40 12.05 39.24
#